data_AF-A0A2V7TT30-F1
#
_entry.id   AF-A0A2V7TT30-F1
#
_cell.length_a   1.000
_cell.length_b   1.000
_cell.length_c   1.000
_cell.angle_alpha   90.00
_cell.angle_beta   90.00
_cell.angle_gamma   90.00
#
_symmetry.space_group_name_H-M   'P 1'
#
loop_
_entity.id
_entity.type
_entity.pdbx_description
1 polymer ?
#
loop_
_entity_poly.entity_id
_entity_poly.type
_entity_poly.pdbx_seq_one_letter_code
_entity_poly.pdbx_strand_id
1 'polypeptide(L)'
;MPGINVGRVIVGGLLAGVVIDVVDGLTNGAVLGARWADETKRLGIDMSGGAQSQSLTGWLTFGILCGIVLVWLYASIRPRYGPGPKTAVIAGLAVWLITRLAFAAWWFTGLYSFGVVAASAVGGLVAAVAGGLAGCALYKEAV
;
A
#
# COMPACT_ATOMS: atom_id res chain seq x y z
N MET A 1 -15.77 19.97 -17.01
CA MET A 1 -14.61 19.38 -16.29
C MET A 1 -14.33 18.07 -16.97
N PRO A 2 -13.09 17.81 -17.43
CA PRO A 2 -12.78 16.54 -18.04
C PRO A 2 -12.96 15.41 -17.01
N GLY A 3 -13.53 14.28 -17.45
CA GLY A 3 -13.83 13.15 -16.58
C GLY A 3 -12.57 12.42 -16.10
N ILE A 4 -12.73 11.55 -15.09
CA ILE A 4 -11.66 10.66 -14.65
C ILE A 4 -11.32 9.69 -15.80
N ASN A 5 -10.08 9.71 -16.27
CA ASN A 5 -9.58 8.73 -17.23
C ASN A 5 -9.31 7.38 -16.53
N VAL A 6 -10.28 6.46 -16.60
CA VAL A 6 -10.18 5.14 -15.96
C VAL A 6 -8.99 4.34 -16.49
N GLY A 7 -8.68 4.40 -17.79
CA GLY A 7 -7.51 3.71 -18.36
C GLY A 7 -6.19 4.17 -17.72
N ARG A 8 -6.04 5.49 -17.50
CA ARG A 8 -4.88 6.07 -16.81
C ARG A 8 -4.85 5.73 -15.33
N VAL A 9 -6.02 5.61 -14.68
CA VAL A 9 -6.12 5.12 -13.29
C VAL A 9 -5.60 3.69 -13.19
N ILE A 10 -6.01 2.79 -14.08
CA ILE A 10 -5.57 1.40 -14.05
C ILE A 10 -4.07 1.30 -14.35
N VAL A 11 -3.58 1.92 -15.44
CA VAL A 11 -2.16 1.83 -15.81
C VAL A 11 -1.25 2.46 -14.75
N GLY A 12 -1.57 3.67 -14.29
CA GLY A 12 -0.83 4.33 -13.21
C GLY A 12 -0.94 3.56 -11.89
N GLY A 13 -2.11 3.00 -11.62
CA GLY A 13 -2.40 2.22 -10.42
C GLY A 13 -1.62 0.91 -10.33
N LEU A 14 -1.49 0.19 -11.44
CA LEU A 14 -0.63 -1.00 -11.53
C LEU A 14 0.83 -0.65 -11.24
N LEU A 15 1.35 0.45 -11.81
CA LEU A 15 2.71 0.91 -11.52
C LEU A 15 2.87 1.30 -10.04
N ALA A 16 1.93 2.07 -9.49
CA ALA A 16 1.93 2.43 -8.07
C ALA A 16 1.94 1.19 -7.18
N GLY A 17 1.11 0.20 -7.52
CA GLY A 17 0.99 -1.05 -6.79
C GLY A 17 2.25 -1.89 -6.80
N VAL A 18 2.91 -2.05 -7.96
CA VAL A 18 4.21 -2.73 -8.05
C VAL A 18 5.26 -2.05 -7.19
N VAL A 19 5.32 -0.71 -7.19
CA VAL A 19 6.25 0.04 -6.33
C VAL A 19 5.93 -0.18 -4.86
N ILE A 20 4.64 -0.19 -4.48
CA ILE A 20 4.20 -0.50 -3.12
C ILE A 20 4.66 -1.90 -2.72
N ASP A 21 4.41 -2.91 -3.55
CA ASP A 21 4.75 -4.31 -3.28
C ASP A 21 6.27 -4.52 -3.14
N VAL A 22 7.08 -3.84 -3.94
CA VAL A 22 8.55 -3.92 -3.83
C VAL A 22 9.02 -3.35 -2.49
N VAL A 23 8.53 -2.17 -2.10
CA VAL A 23 8.94 -1.52 -0.85
C VAL A 23 8.39 -2.27 0.37
N ASP A 24 7.15 -2.75 0.32
CA ASP A 24 6.55 -3.55 1.38
C ASP A 24 7.18 -4.94 1.46
N GLY A 25 7.57 -5.56 0.34
CA GLY A 25 8.31 -6.81 0.32
C GLY A 25 9.70 -6.68 0.94
N LEU A 26 10.40 -5.57 0.67
CA LEU A 26 11.67 -5.26 1.34
C LEU A 26 11.46 -5.03 2.85
N THR A 27 10.47 -4.23 3.22
CA THR A 27 10.20 -3.89 4.63
C THR A 27 9.72 -5.12 5.41
N ASN A 28 8.65 -5.76 4.96
CA ASN A 28 7.97 -6.82 5.71
C ASN A 28 8.57 -8.20 5.45
N GLY A 29 9.07 -8.46 4.25
CA GLY A 29 9.73 -9.72 3.91
C GLY A 29 11.18 -9.74 4.39
N ALA A 30 12.01 -8.81 3.93
CA ALA A 30 13.45 -8.87 4.21
C ALA A 30 13.84 -8.29 5.57
N VAL A 31 13.25 -7.16 6.00
CA VAL A 31 13.65 -6.49 7.26
C VAL A 31 12.87 -7.03 8.47
N LEU A 32 11.55 -7.16 8.35
CA LEU A 32 10.68 -7.58 9.46
C LEU A 32 10.27 -9.05 9.38
N GLY A 33 10.67 -9.79 8.36
CA GLY A 33 10.15 -11.14 8.07
C GLY A 33 10.35 -12.13 9.22
N ALA A 34 11.52 -12.11 9.86
CA ALA A 34 11.80 -12.93 11.03
C ALA A 34 10.85 -12.61 12.21
N ARG A 35 10.60 -11.32 12.46
CA ARG A 35 9.68 -10.89 13.54
C ARG A 35 8.24 -11.28 13.24
N TRP A 36 7.80 -11.11 12.00
CA TRP A 36 6.48 -11.57 11.56
C TRP A 36 6.35 -13.08 11.76
N ALA A 37 7.34 -13.87 11.33
CA ALA A 37 7.32 -15.32 11.48
C ALA A 37 7.28 -15.77 12.96
N ASP A 38 8.10 -15.16 13.82
CA ASP A 38 8.14 -15.48 15.25
C ASP A 38 6.82 -15.15 15.95
N GLU A 39 6.25 -13.97 15.67
CA GLU A 39 4.98 -13.56 16.28
C GLU A 39 3.79 -14.37 15.74
N THR A 40 3.76 -14.69 14.44
CA THR A 40 2.73 -15.56 13.87
C THR A 40 2.81 -16.98 14.45
N LYS A 41 4.02 -17.52 14.65
CA LYS A 41 4.21 -18.82 15.28
C LYS A 41 3.74 -18.84 16.74
N ARG A 42 3.91 -17.75 17.48
CA ARG A 42 3.38 -17.59 18.85
C ARG A 42 1.85 -17.69 18.90
N LEU A 43 1.17 -17.33 17.82
CA LEU A 43 -0.28 -17.47 17.67
C LEU A 43 -0.72 -18.90 17.31
N GLY A 44 0.22 -19.85 17.19
CA GLY A 44 -0.06 -21.23 16.76
C GLY A 44 -0.37 -21.37 15.28
N ILE A 45 -0.06 -20.35 14.47
CA ILE A 45 -0.30 -20.34 13.03
C ILE A 45 0.99 -20.82 12.35
N ASP A 46 0.90 -21.97 11.65
CA ASP A 46 1.99 -22.43 10.80
C ASP A 46 1.83 -21.84 9.39
N MET A 47 2.83 -21.06 8.99
CA MET A 47 2.85 -20.33 7.73
C MET A 47 3.80 -21.00 6.75
N SER A 48 3.64 -22.31 6.59
CA SER A 48 4.45 -23.18 5.72
C SER A 48 3.70 -23.59 4.45
N GLY A 49 4.45 -23.92 3.39
CA GLY A 49 3.91 -24.46 2.15
C GLY A 49 2.82 -23.58 1.51
N GLY A 50 1.63 -24.15 1.33
CA GLY A 50 0.50 -23.49 0.66
C GLY A 50 -0.04 -22.25 1.39
N ALA A 51 0.05 -22.19 2.72
CA ALA A 51 -0.41 -21.02 3.47
C ALA A 51 0.49 -19.80 3.21
N GLN A 52 1.80 -20.03 3.06
CA GLN A 52 2.77 -18.97 2.75
C GLN A 52 2.52 -18.37 1.36
N SER A 53 2.29 -19.21 0.35
CA SER A 53 2.04 -18.76 -1.03
C SER A 53 0.70 -18.04 -1.16
N GLN A 54 -0.33 -18.48 -0.45
CA GLN A 54 -1.61 -17.78 -0.36
C GLN A 54 -1.46 -16.39 0.29
N SER A 55 -0.72 -16.30 1.40
CA SER A 55 -0.44 -15.03 2.07
C SER A 55 0.29 -14.06 1.14
N LEU A 56 1.35 -14.51 0.48
CA LEU A 56 2.10 -13.70 -0.50
C LEU A 56 1.20 -13.18 -1.62
N THR A 57 0.39 -14.06 -2.22
CA THR A 57 -0.55 -13.68 -3.29
C THR A 57 -1.57 -12.66 -2.81
N GLY A 58 -2.08 -12.81 -1.58
CA GLY A 58 -2.99 -11.87 -0.95
C GLY A 58 -2.37 -10.49 -0.77
N TRP A 59 -1.13 -10.43 -0.27
CA TRP A 59 -0.41 -9.16 -0.06
C TRP A 59 -0.09 -8.43 -1.36
N LEU A 60 0.38 -9.14 -2.40
CA LEU A 60 0.62 -8.55 -3.72
C LEU A 60 -0.68 -8.02 -4.34
N THR A 61 -1.77 -8.78 -4.24
CA THR A 61 -3.07 -8.33 -4.73
C THR A 61 -3.53 -7.08 -3.99
N PHE A 62 -3.34 -7.04 -2.67
CA PHE A 62 -3.68 -5.88 -1.84
C PHE A 62 -2.87 -4.63 -2.22
N GLY A 63 -1.55 -4.76 -2.44
CA GLY A 63 -0.70 -3.63 -2.85
C GLY A 63 -1.09 -3.07 -4.21
N ILE A 64 -1.40 -3.94 -5.17
CA ILE A 64 -1.93 -3.54 -6.49
C ILE A 64 -3.24 -2.78 -6.38
N LEU A 65 -4.20 -3.28 -5.59
CA LEU A 65 -5.47 -2.60 -5.39
C LEU A 65 -5.28 -1.25 -4.68
N CYS A 66 -4.37 -1.17 -3.69
CA CYS A 66 -4.01 0.09 -3.05
C CYS A 66 -3.43 1.09 -4.06
N GLY A 67 -2.57 0.64 -4.98
CA GLY A 67 -2.04 1.48 -6.06
C GLY A 67 -3.13 2.06 -6.96
N ILE A 68 -4.11 1.24 -7.35
CA ILE A 68 -5.27 1.69 -8.16
C ILE A 68 -6.12 2.71 -7.39
N VAL A 69 -6.45 2.41 -6.13
CA VAL A 69 -7.21 3.33 -5.27
C VAL A 69 -6.45 4.64 -5.07
N LEU A 70 -5.13 4.59 -4.91
CA LEU A 70 -4.27 5.77 -4.77
C LEU A 70 -4.37 6.66 -6.00
N VAL A 71 -4.18 6.12 -7.21
CA VAL A 71 -4.23 6.91 -8.44
C VAL A 71 -5.66 7.42 -8.72
N TRP A 72 -6.69 6.63 -8.40
CA TRP A 72 -8.07 7.08 -8.44
C TRP A 72 -8.34 8.24 -7.47
N LEU A 73 -7.80 8.17 -6.25
CA LEU A 73 -7.93 9.23 -5.26
C LEU A 73 -7.21 10.49 -5.73
N TYR A 74 -5.99 10.35 -6.26
CA TYR A 74 -5.25 11.45 -6.89
C TYR A 74 -6.10 12.13 -7.98
N ALA A 75 -6.68 11.35 -8.90
CA ALA A 75 -7.56 11.86 -9.94
C ALA A 75 -8.77 12.61 -9.37
N SER A 76 -9.38 12.07 -8.32
CA SER A 76 -10.57 12.64 -7.66
C SER A 76 -10.31 13.96 -6.94
N ILE A 77 -9.13 14.11 -6.33
CA ILE A 77 -8.76 15.33 -5.59
C ILE A 77 -8.04 16.36 -6.48
N ARG A 78 -7.47 15.94 -7.62
CA ARG A 78 -6.75 16.81 -8.57
C ARG A 78 -7.48 18.12 -8.94
N PRO A 79 -8.81 18.17 -9.15
CA PRO A 79 -9.49 19.42 -9.47
C PRO A 79 -9.40 20.51 -8.39
N ARG A 80 -9.19 20.13 -7.12
CA ARG A 80 -9.09 21.06 -5.98
C ARG A 80 -7.65 21.33 -5.57
N TYR A 81 -6.79 20.31 -5.65
CA TYR A 81 -5.40 20.37 -5.18
C TYR A 81 -4.39 20.70 -6.30
N GLY A 82 -4.84 20.68 -7.55
CA GLY A 82 -4.00 20.86 -8.73
C GLY A 82 -3.21 19.59 -9.10
N PRO A 83 -2.64 19.54 -10.32
CA PRO A 83 -1.74 18.46 -10.73
C PRO A 83 -0.38 18.55 -10.01
N GLY A 84 0.26 17.40 -9.83
CA GLY A 84 1.69 17.33 -9.52
C GLY A 84 2.06 16.49 -8.29
N PRO A 85 3.35 16.47 -7.94
CA PRO A 85 3.90 15.60 -6.90
C PRO A 85 3.25 15.82 -5.52
N LYS A 86 2.92 17.06 -5.17
CA LYS A 86 2.27 17.39 -3.90
C LYS A 86 0.93 16.66 -3.74
N THR A 87 0.10 16.66 -4.78
CA THR A 87 -1.20 15.98 -4.77
C THR A 87 -1.04 14.46 -4.75
N ALA A 88 -0.01 13.93 -5.41
CA ALA A 88 0.32 12.50 -5.37
C ALA A 88 0.72 12.05 -3.96
N VAL A 89 1.54 12.85 -3.25
CA VAL A 89 1.90 12.62 -1.85
C VAL A 89 0.65 12.65 -0.96
N ILE A 90 -0.23 13.63 -1.13
CA ILE A 90 -1.48 13.72 -0.34
C ILE A 90 -2.36 12.47 -0.56
N ALA A 91 -2.51 12.00 -1.80
CA ALA A 91 -3.25 10.78 -2.10
C ALA A 91 -2.58 9.54 -1.47
N GLY A 92 -1.25 9.42 -1.57
CA GLY A 92 -0.48 8.35 -0.94
C GLY A 92 -0.63 8.34 0.59
N LEU A 93 -0.52 9.50 1.23
CA LEU A 93 -0.72 9.67 2.67
C LEU A 93 -2.13 9.28 3.11
N ALA A 94 -3.15 9.61 2.32
CA ALA A 94 -4.53 9.24 2.63
C ALA A 94 -4.73 7.72 2.57
N VAL A 95 -4.27 7.05 1.50
CA VAL A 95 -4.35 5.59 1.37
C VAL A 95 -3.54 4.89 2.46
N TRP A 96 -2.33 5.38 2.73
CA TRP A 96 -1.51 4.91 3.83
C TRP A 96 -2.27 4.99 5.16
N LEU A 97 -2.76 6.17 5.52
CA LEU A 97 -3.44 6.40 6.80
C LEU A 97 -4.64 5.47 6.97
N ILE A 98 -5.49 5.35 5.95
CA ILE A 98 -6.67 4.48 6.00
C ILE A 98 -6.27 3.02 6.21
N THR A 99 -5.28 2.52 5.46
CA THR A 99 -4.83 1.13 5.61
C THR A 99 -4.14 0.88 6.94
N ARG A 100 -3.36 1.85 7.46
CA ARG A 100 -2.70 1.73 8.77
C ARG A 100 -3.69 1.75 9.92
N LEU A 101 -4.75 2.56 9.84
CA LEU A 101 -5.83 2.54 10.83
C LEU A 101 -6.52 1.17 10.88
N ALA A 102 -6.73 0.54 9.72
CA ALA A 102 -7.26 -0.83 9.67
C ALA A 102 -6.30 -1.84 10.31
N PHE A 103 -5.01 -1.79 9.97
CA PHE A 103 -4.01 -2.72 10.52
C PHE A 103 -3.63 -2.44 11.98
N ALA A 104 -3.88 -1.25 12.51
CA ALA A 104 -3.69 -0.96 13.94
C ALA A 104 -4.55 -1.88 14.83
N ALA A 105 -5.67 -2.40 14.32
CA ALA A 105 -6.49 -3.39 15.00
C ALA A 105 -5.70 -4.64 15.39
N TRP A 106 -4.66 -5.02 14.62
CA TRP A 106 -3.78 -6.14 14.95
C TRP A 106 -3.03 -5.95 16.28
N TRP A 107 -2.63 -4.72 16.57
CA TRP A 107 -2.03 -4.39 17.86
C TRP A 107 -3.11 -4.31 18.95
N PHE A 108 -4.21 -3.60 18.70
CA PHE A 108 -5.26 -3.39 19.72
C PHE A 108 -5.93 -4.69 20.18
N THR A 109 -5.93 -5.71 19.33
CA THR A 109 -6.45 -7.05 19.64
C THR A 109 -5.40 -8.02 20.21
N GLY A 110 -4.14 -7.58 20.34
CA GLY A 110 -3.05 -8.39 20.88
C GLY A 110 -2.51 -9.47 19.94
N LEU A 111 -2.86 -9.42 18.65
CA LEU A 111 -2.34 -10.37 17.65
C LEU A 111 -0.83 -10.19 17.46
N TYR A 112 -0.39 -8.95 17.25
CA TYR A 112 0.99 -8.61 16.99
C TYR A 112 1.49 -7.51 17.92
N SER A 113 2.79 -7.44 18.15
CA SER A 113 3.43 -6.42 18.99
C SER A 113 3.36 -5.04 18.35
N PHE A 114 3.34 -3.99 19.19
CA PHE A 114 3.37 -2.62 18.71
C PHE A 114 4.60 -2.36 17.85
N GLY A 115 5.75 -2.95 18.20
CA GLY A 115 7.01 -2.76 17.50
C GLY A 115 6.96 -3.21 16.04
N VAL A 116 6.42 -4.41 15.75
CA VAL A 116 6.35 -4.92 14.38
C VAL A 116 5.30 -4.16 13.56
N VAL A 117 4.14 -3.85 14.15
CA VAL A 117 3.07 -3.11 13.49
C VAL A 117 3.50 -1.67 13.18
N ALA A 118 4.13 -0.97 14.12
CA ALA A 118 4.63 0.38 13.93
C ALA A 118 5.77 0.44 12.89
N ALA A 119 6.72 -0.50 12.94
CA ALA A 119 7.81 -0.56 11.96
C ALA A 119 7.28 -0.82 10.54
N SER A 120 6.31 -1.75 10.39
CA SER A 120 5.62 -2.00 9.13
C SER A 120 4.86 -0.77 8.64
N ALA A 121 4.23 -0.02 9.56
CA ALA A 121 3.54 1.21 9.20
C ALA A 121 4.48 2.29 8.65
N VAL A 122 5.69 2.43 9.19
CA VAL A 122 6.71 3.35 8.67
C VAL A 122 7.18 2.93 7.28
N GLY A 123 7.44 1.64 7.04
CA GLY A 123 7.79 1.18 5.69
C GLY A 123 6.67 1.39 4.68
N GLY A 124 5.42 1.13 5.09
CA GLY A 124 4.24 1.38 4.26
C GLY A 124 4.04 2.87 3.92
N LEU A 125 4.52 3.79 4.75
CA LEU A 125 4.50 5.23 4.44
C LEU A 125 5.40 5.54 3.25
N VAL A 126 6.62 4.99 3.28
CA VAL A 126 7.57 5.11 2.18
C VAL A 126 7.01 4.46 0.92
N ALA A 127 6.41 3.27 1.04
CA ALA A 127 5.77 2.56 -0.07
C ALA A 127 4.66 3.38 -0.73
N ALA A 128 3.74 3.94 0.07
CA ALA A 128 2.62 4.73 -0.44
C ALA A 128 3.07 6.05 -1.09
N VAL A 129 4.06 6.73 -0.52
CA VAL A 129 4.62 7.95 -1.11
C VAL A 129 5.35 7.63 -2.42
N ALA A 130 6.22 6.62 -2.44
CA ALA A 130 6.94 6.21 -3.65
C ALA A 130 5.99 5.73 -4.75
N GLY A 131 5.02 4.88 -4.40
CA GLY A 131 4.00 4.39 -5.32
C GLY A 131 3.12 5.51 -5.87
N GLY A 132 2.73 6.46 -5.02
CA GLY A 132 1.99 7.63 -5.46
C GLY A 132 2.76 8.50 -6.44
N LEU A 133 4.02 8.82 -6.13
CA LEU A 133 4.88 9.59 -7.04
C LEU A 133 5.06 8.88 -8.39
N ALA A 134 5.29 7.57 -8.38
CA ALA A 134 5.49 6.79 -9.61
C ALA A 134 4.20 6.65 -10.44
N GLY A 135 3.10 6.20 -9.83
CA GLY A 135 1.86 5.93 -10.55
C GLY A 135 1.10 7.18 -10.98
N CYS A 136 1.03 8.20 -10.13
CA CYS A 136 0.33 9.44 -10.45
C CYS A 136 1.06 10.26 -11.54
N ALA A 137 2.36 10.06 -11.73
CA ALA A 137 3.10 10.69 -12.83
C ALA A 137 2.58 10.26 -14.22
N LEU A 138 2.01 9.06 -14.32
CA LEU A 138 1.41 8.57 -15.56
C LEU A 138 -0.02 9.08 -15.79
N TYR A 139 -0.67 9.66 -14.77
CA TYR A 139 -2.06 10.07 -14.84
C TYR A 139 -2.26 11.37 -15.63
N LYS A 140 -3.23 11.35 -16.54
CA LYS A 140 -3.75 12.50 -17.27
C LYS A 140 -5.27 12.39 -17.33
N GLU A 141 -5.97 13.52 -17.25
CA GLU A 141 -7.43 13.55 -17.37
C GLU A 141 -7.90 13.06 -18.75
N ALA A 142 -9.18 12.69 -18.84
CA ALA A 142 -9.79 12.41 -20.15
C ALA A 142 -9.79 13.71 -20.98
N VAL A 143 -9.71 13.57 -22.31
CA VAL A 143 -9.89 14.71 -23.23
C VAL A 143 -11.38 15.02 -23.34
#